data_AF-A0AAE2BM77-F1
#
_entry.id   AF-A0AAE2BM77-F1
#
_cell.length_a   1.000
_cell.length_b   1.000
_cell.length_c   1.000
_cell.angle_alpha   90.00
_cell.angle_beta   90.00
_cell.angle_gamma   90.00
#
_symmetry.space_group_name_H-M   'P 1'
#
loop_
_entity.id
_entity.type
_entity.pdbx_description
1 polymer ?
#
loop_
_entity_poly.entity_id
_entity_poly.type
_entity_poly.pdbx_seq_one_letter_code
_entity_poly.pdbx_strand_id
1 'polypeptide(L)'
;MGRGTTCDIDILKACGIGPGLAFANSVLKKNISIGDIGLVPCAIGGTQISQWKRGHTLYKQLMSRTHAALQDGGIIRAILWYQGESDTRSQEDAKLYKMRLAKLITTFDLI
;
A
#
# COMPACT_ATOMS: atom_id res chain seq x y z
N MET A 1 -18.57 1.48 11.27
CA MET A 1 -18.81 1.65 9.82
C MET A 1 -18.06 2.89 9.35
N GLY A 2 -16.77 2.76 9.01
CA GLY A 2 -15.90 3.88 8.65
C GLY A 2 -15.80 4.02 7.14
N ARG A 3 -16.17 5.19 6.59
CA ARG A 3 -15.93 5.53 5.18
C ARG A 3 -14.44 5.79 5.00
N GLY A 4 -13.69 4.80 4.52
CA GLY A 4 -12.32 4.99 4.07
C GLY A 4 -12.31 5.66 2.69
N THR A 5 -12.43 6.98 2.65
CA THR A 5 -12.21 7.75 1.42
C THR A 5 -10.71 7.89 1.15
N THR A 6 -10.29 7.57 -0.07
CA THR A 6 -8.89 7.65 -0.52
C THR A 6 -8.37 9.08 -0.69
N CYS A 7 -9.24 10.08 -0.57
CA CYS A 7 -8.97 11.48 -0.86
C CYS A 7 -7.92 12.12 0.06
N ASP A 8 -7.71 11.59 1.27
CA ASP A 8 -6.78 12.16 2.26
C ASP A 8 -5.33 11.64 2.12
N ILE A 9 -5.04 10.90 1.05
CA ILE A 9 -3.74 10.22 0.87
C ILE A 9 -2.92 10.98 -0.17
N ASP A 10 -3.52 11.27 -1.32
CA ASP A 10 -2.92 12.09 -2.38
C ASP A 10 -3.74 13.38 -2.50
N ILE A 11 -3.59 14.27 -1.51
CA ILE A 11 -4.39 15.49 -1.32
C ILE A 11 -4.33 16.43 -2.54
N LEU A 12 -3.31 16.27 -3.40
CA LEU A 12 -3.10 17.08 -4.60
C LEU A 12 -3.67 16.45 -5.88
N LYS A 13 -4.28 15.25 -5.81
CA LYS A 13 -4.76 14.52 -7.00
C LYS A 13 -6.18 13.98 -6.81
N ALA A 14 -6.96 14.05 -7.89
CA ALA A 14 -8.25 13.39 -7.96
C ALA A 14 -8.05 11.87 -7.80
N CYS A 15 -8.60 11.30 -6.72
CA CYS A 15 -8.59 9.86 -6.50
C CYS A 15 -9.76 9.20 -7.25
N GLY A 16 -9.44 8.30 -8.18
CA GLY A 16 -10.42 7.49 -8.91
C GLY A 16 -10.71 6.14 -8.24
N ILE A 17 -11.29 5.21 -9.01
CA ILE A 17 -11.55 3.84 -8.55
C ILE A 17 -10.23 3.04 -8.57
N GLY A 18 -9.87 2.47 -7.42
CA GLY A 18 -8.74 1.54 -7.27
C GLY A 18 -9.18 0.07 -7.11
N PRO A 19 -8.24 -0.88 -7.14
CA PRO A 19 -8.56 -2.31 -7.06
C PRO A 19 -9.00 -2.79 -5.67
N GLY A 20 -8.79 -1.98 -4.62
CA GLY A 20 -8.96 -2.41 -3.22
C GLY A 20 -10.35 -2.95 -2.88
N LEU A 21 -11.42 -2.24 -3.28
CA LEU A 21 -12.79 -2.66 -2.97
C LEU A 21 -13.20 -3.91 -3.75
N ALA A 22 -12.84 -3.99 -5.03
CA ALA A 22 -13.08 -5.18 -5.85
C ALA A 22 -12.34 -6.40 -5.30
N PHE A 23 -11.09 -6.23 -4.86
CA PHE A 23 -10.30 -7.26 -4.20
C PHE A 23 -10.98 -7.74 -2.91
N ALA A 24 -11.31 -6.83 -1.99
CA ALA A 24 -11.94 -7.19 -0.72
C ALA A 24 -13.25 -7.95 -0.94
N ASN A 25 -14.11 -7.48 -1.83
CA ASN A 25 -15.37 -8.14 -2.17
C ASN A 25 -15.15 -9.54 -2.78
N SER A 26 -14.13 -9.71 -3.62
CA SER A 26 -13.79 -11.01 -4.21
C SER A 26 -13.29 -12.00 -3.15
N VAL A 27 -12.46 -11.55 -2.20
CA VAL A 27 -11.98 -12.37 -1.09
C VAL A 27 -13.14 -12.81 -0.18
N LEU A 28 -14.00 -11.87 0.23
CA LEU A 28 -15.17 -12.17 1.06
C LEU A 28 -16.13 -13.17 0.40
N LYS A 29 -16.35 -13.03 -0.92
CA LYS A 29 -17.19 -13.97 -1.69
C LYS A 29 -16.62 -15.39 -1.72
N LYS A 30 -15.29 -15.52 -1.76
CA LYS A 30 -14.61 -16.83 -1.80
C LYS A 30 -14.48 -17.47 -0.43
N ASN A 31 -14.33 -16.66 0.63
CA ASN A 31 -14.24 -17.17 1.99
C ASN A 31 -14.86 -16.19 2.98
N ILE A 32 -16.11 -16.46 3.35
CA ILE A 32 -16.85 -15.65 4.32
C ILE A 32 -16.29 -15.78 5.75
N SER A 33 -15.54 -16.84 6.05
CA SER A 33 -14.97 -17.06 7.39
C SER A 33 -13.80 -16.13 7.72
N ILE A 34 -13.31 -15.35 6.74
CA ILE A 34 -12.30 -14.32 6.97
C ILE A 34 -12.82 -13.20 7.87
N GLY A 35 -14.15 -13.02 7.93
CA GLY A 35 -14.77 -11.91 8.64
C GLY A 35 -14.56 -10.58 7.91
N ASP A 36 -14.62 -9.47 8.64
CA ASP A 36 -14.49 -8.13 8.07
C ASP A 36 -13.08 -7.87 7.51
N ILE A 37 -13.01 -7.29 6.30
CA ILE A 37 -11.75 -6.88 5.68
C ILE A 37 -11.59 -5.36 5.82
N GLY A 38 -10.60 -4.95 6.61
CA GLY A 38 -10.13 -3.57 6.66
C GLY A 38 -9.16 -3.26 5.52
N LEU A 39 -9.41 -2.19 4.76
CA LEU A 39 -8.48 -1.67 3.76
C LEU A 39 -7.71 -0.47 4.34
N VAL A 40 -6.38 -0.53 4.31
CA VAL A 40 -5.49 0.56 4.76
C VAL A 40 -4.81 1.18 3.55
N PRO A 41 -5.47 2.12 2.85
CA PRO A 41 -4.91 2.70 1.65
C PRO A 41 -3.71 3.60 2.02
N CYS A 42 -2.59 3.44 1.31
CA CYS A 42 -1.36 4.21 1.54
C CYS A 42 -0.72 4.73 0.24
N ALA A 43 -1.30 4.47 -0.93
CA ALA A 43 -0.69 4.75 -2.23
C ALA A 43 -0.56 6.26 -2.49
N ILE A 44 0.57 6.68 -3.05
CA ILE A 44 0.84 8.06 -3.49
C ILE A 44 1.29 8.03 -4.95
N GLY A 45 0.54 8.69 -5.82
CA GLY A 45 0.77 8.62 -7.27
C GLY A 45 2.04 9.37 -7.69
N GLY A 46 2.73 8.85 -8.70
CA GLY A 46 3.92 9.50 -9.28
C GLY A 46 5.18 9.41 -8.40
N THR A 47 5.20 8.49 -7.45
CA THR A 47 6.36 8.23 -6.58
C THR A 47 7.22 7.11 -7.14
N GLN A 48 8.53 7.23 -6.99
CA GLN A 48 9.52 6.20 -7.31
C GLN A 48 9.77 5.30 -6.11
N ILE A 49 10.21 4.06 -6.34
CA ILE A 49 10.47 3.10 -5.27
C ILE A 49 11.58 3.57 -4.30
N SER A 50 12.49 4.43 -4.78
CA SER A 50 13.52 5.06 -3.96
C SER A 50 12.96 5.94 -2.84
N GLN A 51 11.75 6.48 -3.00
CA GLN A 51 11.06 7.29 -1.99
C GLN A 51 10.35 6.45 -0.92
N TRP A 52 10.19 5.15 -1.16
CA TRP A 52 9.55 4.19 -0.25
C TRP A 52 10.54 3.46 0.66
N LYS A 53 11.83 3.81 0.60
CA LYS A 53 12.87 3.23 1.46
C LYS A 53 12.58 3.46 2.94
N ARG A 54 13.00 2.52 3.78
CA ARG A 54 12.93 2.63 5.26
C ARG A 54 13.43 3.99 5.73
N GLY A 55 12.69 4.64 6.61
CA GLY A 55 13.05 5.94 7.19
C GLY A 55 12.63 7.16 6.36
N HIS A 56 12.26 6.99 5.09
CA HIS A 56 11.69 8.06 4.27
C HIS A 56 10.23 8.35 4.67
N THR A 57 9.73 9.52 4.28
CA THR A 57 8.39 10.01 4.66
C THR A 57 7.28 9.04 4.25
N LEU A 58 7.28 8.53 3.02
CA LEU A 58 6.23 7.63 2.53
C LEU A 58 6.20 6.31 3.30
N TYR A 59 7.38 5.76 3.58
CA TYR A 59 7.50 4.57 4.42
C TYR A 59 6.98 4.83 5.84
N LYS A 60 7.37 5.96 6.47
CA LYS A 60 6.88 6.33 7.81
C LYS A 60 5.36 6.50 7.84
N GLN A 61 4.76 7.09 6.82
CA GLN A 61 3.31 7.25 6.69
C GLN A 61 2.61 5.90 6.54
N LEU A 62 3.13 5.00 5.69
CA LEU A 62 2.64 3.62 5.57
C LEU A 62 2.65 2.94 6.93
N MET A 63 3.80 2.96 7.63
CA MET A 63 3.93 2.36 8.96
C MET A 63 2.95 2.96 9.96
N SER A 64 2.82 4.29 10.00
CA SER A 64 1.88 4.96 10.91
C SER A 64 0.43 4.52 10.70
N ARG A 65 0.00 4.39 9.44
CA ARG A 65 -1.36 3.94 9.10
C ARG A 65 -1.56 2.46 9.42
N THR A 66 -0.55 1.63 9.16
CA THR A 66 -0.55 0.22 9.55
C THR A 66 -0.69 0.06 11.07
N HIS A 67 0.08 0.79 11.87
CA HIS A 67 -0.01 0.71 13.34
C HIS A 67 -1.37 1.18 13.86
N ALA A 68 -1.96 2.23 13.26
CA ALA A 68 -3.29 2.70 13.62
C ALA A 68 -4.36 1.63 13.34
N ALA A 69 -4.29 0.96 12.19
CA ALA A 69 -5.22 -0.12 11.84
C ALA A 69 -5.10 -1.36 12.74
N LEU A 70 -3.96 -1.54 13.41
CA LEU A 70 -3.73 -2.64 14.35
C LEU A 70 -4.22 -2.36 15.78
N GLN A 71 -4.49 -1.09 16.15
CA GLN A 71 -4.87 -0.74 17.53
C GLN A 71 -6.17 -1.43 17.99
N ASP A 72 -7.10 -1.64 17.07
CA ASP A 72 -8.42 -2.24 17.37
C ASP A 72 -8.42 -3.77 17.23
N GLY A 73 -7.24 -4.41 17.30
CA GLY A 73 -7.10 -5.88 17.22
C GLY A 73 -7.13 -6.46 15.81
N GLY A 74 -6.95 -5.62 14.78
CA GLY A 74 -6.78 -6.06 13.40
C GLY A 74 -5.53 -6.92 13.21
N ILE A 75 -5.50 -7.72 12.14
CA ILE A 75 -4.35 -8.54 11.76
C ILE A 75 -3.98 -8.20 10.32
N ILE A 76 -2.70 -7.90 10.05
CA ILE A 76 -2.23 -7.73 8.67
C ILE A 76 -2.21 -9.09 7.98
N ARG A 77 -3.03 -9.25 6.95
CA ARG A 77 -3.09 -10.50 6.15
C ARG A 77 -2.29 -10.42 4.85
N ALA A 78 -2.17 -9.23 4.28
CA ALA A 78 -1.49 -9.01 3.01
C ALA A 78 -1.15 -7.54 2.80
N ILE A 79 -0.19 -7.29 1.92
CA ILE A 79 0.10 -5.98 1.35
C ILE A 79 -0.18 -6.06 -0.15
N LEU A 80 -1.05 -5.17 -0.66
CA LEU A 80 -1.25 -4.98 -2.08
C LEU A 80 -0.30 -3.89 -2.57
N TRP A 81 0.70 -4.28 -3.36
CA TRP A 81 1.69 -3.36 -3.90
C TRP A 81 1.51 -3.21 -5.42
N TYR A 82 1.17 -2.00 -5.87
CA TYR A 82 1.16 -1.65 -7.29
C TYR A 82 1.82 -0.28 -7.48
N GLN A 83 3.02 -0.32 -8.04
CA GLN A 83 3.87 0.83 -8.30
C GLN A 83 4.94 0.39 -9.31
N GLY A 84 5.51 1.34 -10.04
CA GLY A 84 6.74 1.14 -10.83
C GLY A 84 6.82 2.07 -12.03
N GLU A 85 5.69 2.70 -12.39
CA GLU A 85 5.55 3.57 -13.55
C GLU A 85 6.57 4.72 -13.51
N SER A 86 6.80 5.31 -12.34
CA SER A 86 7.74 6.43 -12.19
C SER A 86 9.21 6.01 -12.26
N ASP A 87 9.53 4.75 -11.96
CA ASP A 87 10.89 4.21 -12.07
C ASP A 87 11.27 3.87 -13.52
N THR A 88 10.33 3.93 -14.47
CA THR A 88 10.61 3.69 -15.91
C THR A 88 11.18 4.91 -16.64
N ARG A 89 11.21 6.08 -15.99
CA ARG A 89 11.69 7.35 -16.57
C ARG A 89 13.19 7.34 -16.86
N SER A 90 13.97 6.53 -16.14
CA SER A 90 15.40 6.36 -16.37
C SER A 90 15.72 4.88 -16.52
N GLN A 91 16.67 4.55 -17.41
CA GLN A 91 17.11 3.17 -17.58
C GLN A 91 17.81 2.63 -16.32
N GLU A 92 18.47 3.51 -15.56
CA GLU A 92 19.12 3.16 -14.31
C GLU A 92 18.11 2.74 -13.24
N ASP A 93 17.06 3.54 -13.02
CA ASP A 93 16.02 3.23 -12.02
C ASP A 93 15.25 1.96 -12.39
N ALA A 94 14.93 1.78 -13.68
CA ALA A 94 14.30 0.58 -14.18
C ALA A 94 15.16 -0.68 -13.91
N LYS A 95 16.48 -0.61 -14.15
CA LYS A 95 17.41 -1.72 -13.87
C LYS A 95 17.52 -2.01 -12.37
N LEU A 96 17.49 -0.99 -11.52
CA LEU A 96 17.61 -1.14 -10.07
C LEU A 96 16.28 -1.51 -9.37
N TYR A 97 15.15 -1.42 -10.08
CA TYR A 97 13.81 -1.59 -9.51
C TYR A 97 13.65 -2.89 -8.73
N LYS A 98 13.99 -4.03 -9.36
CA LYS A 98 13.87 -5.37 -8.75
C LYS A 98 14.60 -5.46 -7.41
N MET A 99 15.84 -4.97 -7.36
CA MET A 99 16.65 -4.98 -6.14
C MET A 99 16.04 -4.09 -5.06
N ARG A 100 15.60 -2.88 -5.44
CA ARG A 100 14.99 -1.93 -4.49
C ARG A 100 13.66 -2.47 -3.94
N LEU A 101 12.87 -3.15 -4.78
CA LEU A 101 11.62 -3.79 -4.38
C LEU A 101 11.87 -4.97 -3.44
N ALA A 102 12.82 -5.84 -3.77
CA ALA A 102 13.19 -6.94 -2.88
C ALA A 102 13.60 -6.42 -1.50
N LYS A 103 14.43 -5.37 -1.45
CA LYS A 103 14.83 -4.72 -0.21
C LYS A 103 13.65 -4.11 0.56
N LEU A 104 12.69 -3.53 -0.15
CA LEU A 104 11.47 -2.99 0.47
C LEU A 104 10.63 -4.12 1.10
N ILE A 105 10.43 -5.22 0.39
CA ILE A 105 9.67 -6.39 0.87
C ILE A 105 10.32 -6.97 2.13
N THR A 106 11.64 -7.16 2.14
CA THR A 106 12.37 -7.63 3.33
C THR A 106 12.41 -6.62 4.48
N THR A 107 11.93 -5.39 4.25
CA THR A 107 11.79 -4.39 5.32
C THR A 107 10.40 -4.48 5.98
N PHE A 108 9.42 -5.10 5.30
CA PHE A 108 8.05 -5.23 5.78
C PHE A 108 7.84 -6.46 6.68
N ASP A 109 8.79 -6.81 7.57
CA ASP A 109 8.67 -7.92 8.54
C ASP A 109 7.59 -7.69 9.63
N LEU A 110 6.47 -7.07 9.26
CA LEU A 110 5.26 -6.82 10.03
C LEU A 110 4.21 -7.93 9.87
N ILE A 111 4.50 -8.96 9.08
CA ILE A 111 3.62 -10.12 8.83
C ILE A 111 4.32 -11.38 9.35
#